data_AF-A0A8J7B878-F1
#
_entry.id   AF-A0A8J7B878-F1
#
_cell.length_a   1.000
_cell.length_b   1.000
_cell.length_c   1.000
_cell.angle_alpha   90.00
_cell.angle_beta   90.00
_cell.angle_gamma   90.00
#
_symmetry.space_group_name_H-M   'P 1'
#
loop_
_entity.id
_entity.type
_entity.pdbx_description
1 polymer ?
#
loop_
_entity_poly.entity_id
_entity_poly.type
_entity_poly.pdbx_seq_one_letter_code
_entity_poly.pdbx_strand_id
1 'polypeptide(L)'
;MEPLSAYAIATLAFISGNAASTVVGKLTETALEKANELRKKIWDKLRGKEEAEKALKAVEEGAEAELETVADYLKIAMREDPNFAAEIQALAKEIEGKIDDNSPIMMIIRDNAQGILTNDTNYGGTHHKANTINNIYGTPPKD
;
A
#
# COMPACT_ATOMS: atom_id res chain seq x y z
N MET A 1 6.93 10.27 10.85
CA MET A 1 6.25 8.98 10.61
C MET A 1 7.06 7.91 11.31
N GLU A 2 6.41 7.10 12.14
CA GLU A 2 7.07 5.97 12.81
C GLU A 2 7.39 4.86 11.79
N PRO A 3 8.49 4.10 11.96
CA PRO A 3 8.78 2.94 11.14
C PRO A 3 7.76 1.83 11.40
N LEU A 4 7.41 1.07 10.37
CA LEU A 4 6.52 -0.09 10.50
C LEU A 4 7.18 -1.15 11.39
N SER A 5 6.37 -1.89 12.16
CA SER A 5 6.89 -3.00 12.95
C SER A 5 7.34 -4.14 12.04
N ALA A 6 8.31 -4.96 12.49
CA ALA A 6 8.73 -6.15 11.74
C ALA A 6 7.55 -7.10 11.49
N TYR A 7 6.60 -7.18 12.42
CA TYR A 7 5.36 -7.95 12.26
C TYR A 7 4.46 -7.40 11.15
N ALA A 8 4.28 -6.08 11.07
CA ALA A 8 3.53 -5.45 9.99
C ALA A 8 4.19 -5.71 8.62
N ILE A 9 5.53 -5.57 8.55
CA ILE A 9 6.30 -5.84 7.33
C ILE A 9 6.17 -7.31 6.92
N ALA A 10 6.28 -8.24 7.87
CA ALA A 10 6.07 -9.67 7.60
C ALA A 10 4.65 -9.94 7.10
N THR A 11 3.64 -9.35 7.73
CA THR A 11 2.23 -9.48 7.30
C THR A 11 2.04 -9.00 5.86
N LEU A 12 2.61 -7.85 5.49
CA LEU A 12 2.55 -7.31 4.13
C LEU A 12 3.26 -8.22 3.12
N ALA A 13 4.40 -8.82 3.49
CA ALA A 13 5.14 -9.74 2.63
C ALA A 13 4.37 -11.03 2.34
N PHE A 14 3.55 -11.49 3.29
CA PHE A 14 2.76 -12.72 3.18
C PHE A 14 1.27 -12.47 2.96
N ILE A 15 0.89 -11.24 2.57
CA ILE A 15 -0.52 -10.83 2.43
C ILE A 15 -1.30 -11.65 1.39
N SER A 16 -0.61 -12.27 0.44
CA SER A 16 -1.18 -13.15 -0.59
C SER A 16 -1.24 -14.63 -0.21
N GLY A 17 -0.43 -15.06 0.77
CA GLY A 17 -0.35 -16.44 1.25
C GLY A 17 -1.14 -16.69 2.53
N ASN A 18 -1.28 -15.67 3.37
CA ASN A 18 -2.17 -15.73 4.53
C ASN A 18 -3.63 -15.76 4.07
N ALA A 19 -4.46 -16.49 4.81
CA ALA A 19 -5.89 -16.61 4.59
C ALA A 19 -6.66 -15.31 4.92
N ALA A 20 -6.02 -14.14 4.75
CA ALA A 20 -6.63 -12.82 4.73
C ALA A 20 -7.39 -12.63 3.40
N SER A 21 -8.33 -13.53 3.10
CA SER A 21 -9.15 -13.55 1.88
C SER A 21 -9.93 -12.25 1.65
N THR A 22 -10.02 -11.38 2.67
CA THR A 22 -10.69 -10.08 2.59
C THR A 22 -9.81 -8.97 1.97
N VAL A 23 -8.49 -9.11 1.97
CA VAL A 23 -7.57 -8.06 1.45
C VAL A 23 -7.12 -8.35 0.02
N VAL A 24 -7.06 -9.62 -0.39
CA VAL A 24 -6.71 -10.03 -1.77
C VAL A 24 -7.62 -9.37 -2.80
N GLY A 25 -8.91 -9.19 -2.51
CA GLY A 25 -9.84 -8.50 -3.41
C GLY A 25 -9.59 -6.99 -3.56
N LYS A 26 -8.75 -6.38 -2.71
CA LYS A 26 -8.43 -4.95 -2.71
C LYS A 26 -6.98 -4.64 -3.09
N LEU A 27 -6.14 -5.68 -3.23
CA LEU A 27 -4.75 -5.52 -3.63
C LEU A 27 -4.67 -5.28 -5.14
N THR A 28 -4.02 -4.20 -5.53
CA THR A 28 -3.65 -3.98 -6.92
C THR A 28 -2.58 -4.99 -7.33
N GLU A 29 -2.51 -5.35 -8.61
CA GLU A 29 -1.46 -6.22 -9.15
C GLU A 29 -0.06 -5.70 -8.79
N THR A 30 0.13 -4.38 -8.81
CA THR A 30 1.40 -3.74 -8.44
C THR A 30 1.69 -3.78 -6.94
N ALA A 31 0.68 -3.85 -6.08
CA ALA A 31 0.88 -4.09 -4.63
C ALA A 31 1.30 -5.54 -4.39
N LEU A 32 0.71 -6.49 -5.12
CA LEU A 32 1.06 -7.90 -5.06
C LEU A 32 2.50 -8.16 -5.54
N GLU A 33 2.90 -7.55 -6.65
CA GLU A 33 4.29 -7.63 -7.14
C GLU A 33 5.31 -7.14 -6.09
N LYS A 34 5.01 -6.02 -5.43
CA LYS A 34 5.88 -5.49 -4.37
C LYS A 34 5.87 -6.33 -3.10
N ALA A 35 4.73 -6.91 -2.73
CA ALA A 35 4.66 -7.86 -1.63
C ALA A 35 5.53 -9.10 -1.91
N ASN A 36 5.51 -9.60 -3.15
CA ASN A 36 6.38 -10.69 -3.58
C ASN A 36 7.86 -10.30 -3.57
N GLU A 37 8.20 -9.07 -3.98
CA GLU A 37 9.57 -8.54 -3.87
C GLU A 37 10.03 -8.46 -2.41
N LEU A 38 9.18 -7.91 -1.53
CA LEU A 38 9.43 -7.82 -0.10
C LEU A 38 9.66 -9.21 0.51
N ARG A 39 8.81 -10.19 0.19
CA ARG A 39 8.98 -11.59 0.62
C ARG A 39 10.31 -12.17 0.17
N LYS A 40 10.71 -11.98 -1.08
CA LYS A 40 12.01 -12.45 -1.59
C LYS A 40 13.18 -11.85 -0.81
N LYS A 41 13.15 -10.55 -0.53
CA LYS A 41 14.22 -9.89 0.26
C LYS A 41 14.31 -10.43 1.68
N ILE A 42 13.15 -10.63 2.33
CA ILE A 42 13.11 -11.25 3.66
C ILE A 42 13.69 -12.67 3.61
N TRP A 43 13.31 -13.46 2.60
CA TRP A 43 13.83 -14.81 2.42
C TRP A 43 15.35 -14.84 2.22
N ASP A 44 15.87 -14.01 1.33
CA ASP A 44 17.30 -13.95 1.06
C ASP A 44 18.09 -13.46 2.28
N LYS A 45 17.52 -12.54 3.08
CA LYS A 45 18.18 -12.04 4.29
C LYS A 45 18.19 -13.06 5.43
N LEU A 46 17.11 -13.83 5.58
CA LEU A 46 16.97 -14.83 6.63
C LEU A 46 17.54 -16.21 6.24
N ARG A 47 17.97 -16.37 4.99
CA ARG A 47 18.63 -17.58 4.49
C ARG A 47 19.85 -17.92 5.35
N GLY A 48 20.01 -19.21 5.67
CA GLY A 48 21.06 -19.72 6.54
C GLY A 48 20.71 -19.72 8.04
N LYS A 49 19.54 -19.21 8.43
CA LYS A 49 18.97 -19.39 9.78
C LYS A 49 17.92 -20.49 9.73
N GLU A 50 18.25 -21.70 10.17
CA GLU A 50 17.42 -22.90 10.02
C GLU A 50 15.99 -22.73 10.57
N GLU A 51 15.86 -22.15 11.77
CA GLU A 51 14.57 -21.87 12.39
C GLU A 51 13.76 -20.80 11.64
N ALA A 52 14.45 -19.77 11.11
CA ALA A 52 13.79 -18.73 10.32
C ALA A 52 13.31 -19.29 8.97
N GLU A 53 14.10 -20.13 8.31
CA GLU A 53 13.69 -20.79 7.06
C GLU A 53 12.51 -21.74 7.28
N LYS A 54 12.49 -22.47 8.40
CA LYS A 54 11.37 -23.33 8.76
C LYS A 54 10.10 -22.52 8.98
N ALA A 55 10.19 -21.43 9.76
CA ALA A 55 9.07 -20.53 10.00
C ALA A 55 8.58 -19.88 8.70
N LEU A 56 9.50 -19.41 7.85
CA LEU A 56 9.16 -18.85 6.56
C LEU A 56 8.40 -19.85 5.69
N LYS A 57 8.88 -21.09 5.53
CA LYS A 57 8.17 -22.15 4.79
C LYS A 57 6.78 -22.43 5.37
N ALA A 58 6.68 -22.52 6.69
CA ALA A 58 5.41 -22.78 7.35
C ALA A 58 4.39 -21.65 7.10
N VAL A 59 4.81 -20.38 7.12
CA VAL A 59 3.96 -19.24 6.75
C VAL A 59 3.54 -19.32 5.28
N GLU A 60 4.44 -19.74 4.37
CA GLU A 60 4.06 -19.96 2.96
C GLU A 60 3.00 -21.05 2.77
N GLU A 61 3.00 -22.05 3.66
CA GLU A 61 2.01 -23.13 3.71
C GLU A 61 0.71 -22.74 4.46
N GLY A 62 0.63 -21.51 4.98
CA GLY A 62 -0.55 -20.97 5.66
C GLY A 62 -0.51 -21.07 7.18
N ALA A 63 0.62 -21.40 7.80
CA ALA A 63 0.77 -21.43 9.25
C ALA A 63 0.97 -20.01 9.82
N GLU A 64 -0.12 -19.26 9.99
CA GLU A 64 -0.09 -17.88 10.51
C GLU A 64 0.59 -17.76 11.88
N ALA A 65 0.57 -18.83 12.69
CA ALA A 65 1.25 -18.87 13.99
C ALA A 65 2.78 -18.68 13.88
N GLU A 66 3.37 -19.03 12.74
CA GLU A 66 4.81 -18.89 12.50
C GLU A 66 5.20 -17.49 12.01
N LEU A 67 4.22 -16.62 11.74
CA LEU A 67 4.46 -15.24 11.32
C LEU A 67 5.15 -14.42 12.43
N GLU A 68 4.84 -14.70 13.69
CA GLU A 68 5.50 -14.07 14.83
C GLU A 68 6.99 -14.46 14.89
N THR A 69 7.28 -15.75 14.68
CA THR A 69 8.66 -16.25 14.57
C THR A 69 9.42 -15.53 13.45
N VAL A 70 8.83 -15.42 12.26
CA VAL A 70 9.42 -14.67 11.13
C VAL A 70 9.66 -13.20 11.51
N ALA A 71 8.70 -12.56 12.17
CA ALA A 71 8.80 -11.16 12.60
C ALA A 71 9.94 -10.93 13.60
N ASP A 72 10.17 -11.88 14.52
CA ASP A 72 11.26 -11.78 15.49
C ASP A 72 12.64 -11.88 14.83
N TYR A 73 12.84 -12.82 13.91
CA TYR A 73 14.08 -12.89 13.12
C TYR A 73 14.25 -11.66 12.24
N LEU A 74 13.17 -11.16 11.65
CA LEU A 74 13.19 -9.96 10.83
C LEU A 74 13.59 -8.74 11.66
N LYS A 75 13.05 -8.59 12.87
CA LYS A 75 13.42 -7.52 13.80
C LYS A 75 14.90 -7.53 14.14
N ILE A 76 15.48 -8.71 14.36
CA ILE A 76 16.92 -8.86 14.59
C ILE A 76 17.69 -8.45 13.33
N ALA A 77 17.32 -8.96 12.15
CA ALA A 77 17.99 -8.64 10.89
C ALA A 77 17.96 -7.14 10.56
N MET A 78 16.85 -6.45 10.84
CA MET A 78 16.72 -5.00 10.69
C MET A 78 17.62 -4.22 11.67
N ARG A 79 17.84 -4.76 12.86
CA ARG A 79 18.73 -4.14 13.84
C ARG A 79 20.21 -4.33 13.47
N GLU A 80 20.55 -5.49 12.91
CA GLU A 80 21.91 -5.84 12.48
C GLU A 80 22.31 -5.14 11.18
N ASP A 81 21.35 -4.91 10.27
CA ASP A 81 21.58 -4.28 8.97
C ASP A 81 20.60 -3.11 8.74
N PRO A 82 21.02 -1.87 9.06
CA PRO A 82 20.20 -0.68 8.85
C PRO A 82 19.85 -0.40 7.39
N ASN A 83 20.69 -0.83 6.44
CA ASN A 83 20.42 -0.63 5.01
C ASN A 83 19.28 -1.54 4.56
N PHE A 84 19.35 -2.81 4.96
CA PHE A 84 18.25 -3.75 4.77
C PHE A 84 16.97 -3.24 5.44
N ALA A 85 17.05 -2.73 6.67
CA ALA A 85 15.89 -2.16 7.36
C ALA A 85 15.26 -1.00 6.58
N ALA A 86 16.06 -0.07 6.08
CA ALA A 86 15.56 1.06 5.30
C ALA A 86 14.89 0.60 3.99
N GLU A 87 15.47 -0.38 3.32
CA GLU A 87 14.96 -0.93 2.07
C GLU A 87 13.59 -1.61 2.25
N ILE A 88 13.47 -2.53 3.21
CA ILE A 88 12.20 -3.24 3.42
C ILE A 88 11.11 -2.32 4.00
N GLN A 89 11.49 -1.28 4.76
CA GLN A 89 10.56 -0.25 5.23
C GLN A 89 9.99 0.57 4.08
N ALA A 90 10.83 0.96 3.12
CA ALA A 90 10.38 1.68 1.93
C ALA A 90 9.39 0.83 1.12
N LEU A 91 9.75 -0.43 0.86
CA LEU A 91 8.86 -1.37 0.15
C LEU A 91 7.54 -1.58 0.87
N ALA A 92 7.55 -1.78 2.19
CA ALA A 92 6.34 -1.98 2.98
C ALA A 92 5.41 -0.75 2.92
N LYS A 93 5.94 0.46 3.01
CA LYS A 93 5.15 1.70 2.89
C LYS A 93 4.55 1.88 1.49
N GLU A 94 5.29 1.51 0.45
CA GLU A 94 4.76 1.54 -0.92
C GLU A 94 3.62 0.54 -1.12
N ILE A 95 3.64 -0.59 -0.41
CA ILE A 95 2.53 -1.56 -0.42
C ILE A 95 1.31 -0.99 0.31
N GLU A 96 1.49 -0.44 1.53
CA GLU A 96 0.38 0.20 2.28
C GLU A 96 -0.31 1.30 1.47
N GLY A 97 0.47 2.20 0.86
CA GLY A 97 -0.08 3.27 0.03
C GLY A 97 -0.92 2.77 -1.15
N LYS A 98 -0.62 1.59 -1.70
CA LYS A 98 -1.38 0.98 -2.81
C LYS A 98 -2.60 0.19 -2.36
N ILE A 99 -2.68 -0.19 -1.08
CA ILE A 99 -3.88 -0.81 -0.50
C ILE A 99 -4.92 0.28 -0.20
N ASP A 100 -4.49 1.44 0.32
CA ASP A 100 -5.35 2.56 0.67
C ASP A 100 -5.87 3.35 -0.54
N ASP A 101 -5.14 3.36 -1.66
CA ASP A 101 -5.56 4.05 -2.90
C ASP A 101 -6.79 3.41 -3.57
N ASN A 102 -7.27 2.27 -3.06
CA ASN A 102 -8.54 1.66 -3.46
C ASN A 102 -9.77 2.36 -2.84
N SER A 103 -9.66 3.68 -2.62
CA SER A 103 -10.81 4.52 -2.32
C SER A 103 -11.84 4.30 -3.42
N PRO A 104 -13.12 4.01 -3.11
CA PRO A 104 -14.13 3.93 -4.14
C PRO A 104 -14.08 5.24 -4.92
N ILE A 105 -13.90 5.17 -6.24
CA ILE A 105 -14.32 6.26 -7.12
C ILE A 105 -15.79 6.46 -6.76
N MET A 106 -16.02 7.43 -5.89
CA MET A 106 -17.33 7.78 -5.41
C MET A 106 -18.02 8.35 -6.64
N MET A 107 -18.87 7.50 -7.22
CA MET A 107 -19.93 7.80 -8.16
C MET A 107 -20.33 9.28 -8.10
N ILE A 108 -19.74 10.11 -8.95
CA ILE A 108 -20.29 11.44 -9.26
C ILE A 108 -21.43 11.20 -10.25
N ILE A 109 -22.52 10.65 -9.74
CA ILE A 109 -23.86 10.84 -10.31
C ILE A 109 -24.73 11.35 -9.18
N ARG A 110 -24.57 12.64 -8.86
CA ARG A 110 -25.68 13.43 -8.33
C ARG A 110 -25.65 14.79 -8.99
N ASP A 111 -26.66 14.98 -9.83
CA ASP A 111 -27.27 16.24 -10.20
C ASP A 111 -26.42 17.21 -11.04
N ASN A 112 -26.46 16.95 -12.34
CA ASN A 112 -26.80 17.94 -13.37
C ASN A 112 -26.13 19.32 -13.25
N ALA A 113 -24.85 19.42 -13.60
CA ALA A 113 -24.34 20.38 -14.60
C ALA A 113 -22.80 20.34 -14.66
N GLN A 114 -22.28 20.04 -15.85
CA GLN A 114 -20.91 20.36 -16.31
C GLN A 114 -19.75 19.82 -15.44
N GLY A 115 -19.39 18.56 -15.70
CA GLY A 115 -18.15 17.96 -15.21
C GLY A 115 -16.92 18.67 -15.78
N ILE A 116 -16.26 19.47 -14.94
CA ILE A 116 -14.86 19.80 -15.11
C ILE A 116 -14.07 18.69 -14.41
N LEU A 117 -13.37 17.86 -15.20
CA LEU A 117 -12.35 16.96 -14.69
C LEU A 117 -11.11 17.79 -14.38
N THR A 118 -10.95 18.23 -13.14
CA THR A 118 -9.61 18.55 -12.62
C THR A 118 -9.07 17.27 -12.00
N ASN A 119 -8.26 16.53 -12.76
CA ASN A 119 -7.28 15.61 -12.17
C ASN A 119 -6.28 16.47 -11.41
N ASP A 120 -6.55 16.75 -10.13
CA ASP A 120 -5.55 17.29 -9.23
C ASP A 120 -4.86 16.14 -8.49
N THR A 121 -4.17 15.31 -9.26
CA THR A 121 -3.07 14.50 -8.71
C THR A 121 -1.87 15.42 -8.53
N ASN A 122 -1.83 16.22 -7.47
CA ASN A 122 -0.60 16.88 -7.05
C ASN A 122 -0.47 16.94 -5.53
N TYR A 123 0.39 16.04 -5.04
CA TYR A 123 1.36 16.32 -3.99
C TYR A 123 1.82 17.79 -4.02
N GLY A 124 1.97 18.41 -2.86
CA GLY A 124 2.06 19.86 -2.71
C GLY A 124 3.06 20.60 -3.62
N GLY A 125 2.65 21.79 -4.09
CA GLY A 125 3.52 22.75 -4.74
C GLY A 125 2.82 23.77 -5.66
N THR A 126 2.73 25.01 -5.19
CA THR A 126 2.53 26.28 -5.95
C THR A 126 1.22 26.49 -6.73
N HIS A 127 0.39 27.37 -6.18
CA HIS A 127 -0.75 27.99 -6.84
C HIS A 127 -0.34 28.81 -8.07
N HIS A 128 -0.85 28.45 -9.25
CA HIS A 128 -1.02 29.40 -10.35
C HIS A 128 -2.51 29.69 -10.53
N LYS A 129 -2.90 30.91 -10.13
CA LYS A 129 -4.23 31.47 -10.42
C LYS A 129 -4.45 31.56 -11.92
N ALA A 130 -5.58 31.08 -12.41
CA ALA A 130 -6.08 31.44 -13.74
C ALA A 130 -7.59 31.74 -13.69
N ASN A 131 -7.87 33.05 -13.76
CA ASN A 131 -9.06 33.76 -14.23
C ASN A 131 -10.47 33.19 -14.00
N THR A 132 -11.19 33.90 -13.13
CA THR A 132 -12.65 33.98 -13.07
C THR A 132 -13.22 34.47 -14.41
N ILE A 133 -14.13 33.73 -15.04
CA ILE A 133 -15.08 34.32 -16.01
C ILE A 133 -16.47 34.21 -15.39
N ASN A 134 -16.94 35.37 -14.96
CA ASN A 134 -18.28 35.62 -14.47
C ASN A 134 -19.18 35.87 -15.68
N ASN A 135 -20.27 35.12 -15.86
CA ASN A 135 -21.40 35.60 -16.64
C ASN A 135 -22.70 34.91 -16.19
N ILE A 136 -23.35 35.52 -15.19
CA ILE A 136 -24.73 35.26 -14.82
C ILE A 136 -25.55 36.42 -15.39
N TYR A 137 -26.50 36.13 -16.28
CA TYR A 137 -27.85 36.71 -16.40
C TYR A 137 -28.59 35.79 -17.40
N GLY A 138 -29.64 35.03 -17.08
CA GLY A 138 -30.85 35.40 -16.34
C GLY A 138 -32.01 35.54 -17.34
N THR A 139 -32.76 34.46 -17.56
CA THR A 139 -34.00 34.26 -18.35
C THR A 139 -35.17 35.17 -17.89
N PRO A 140 -36.33 35.35 -18.60
CA PRO A 140 -37.14 34.32 -19.33
C PRO A 140 -37.91 34.76 -20.60
N PRO A 141 -38.62 33.83 -21.30
CA PRO A 141 -39.54 34.18 -22.39
C PRO A 141 -40.92 34.61 -21.86
N LYS A 142 -41.60 35.53 -22.54
CA LYS A 142 -43.03 35.82 -22.36
C LYS A 142 -43.70 36.15 -23.71
N ASP A 143 -44.74 35.34 -23.96
CA ASP A 143 -45.81 35.34 -24.99
C ASP A 143 -45.43 35.22 -26.47
#